data_AF-A0A3D3CMD1-F1
#
_entry.id   AF-A0A3D3CMD1-F1
#
_cell.length_a   1.000
_cell.length_b   1.000
_cell.length_c   1.000
_cell.angle_alpha   90.00
_cell.angle_beta   90.00
_cell.angle_gamma   90.00
#
_symmetry.space_group_name_H-M   'P 1'
#
loop_
_entity.id
_entity.type
_entity.pdbx_description
1 polymer ?
#
loop_
_entity_poly.entity_id
_entity_poly.type
_entity_poly.pdbx_seq_one_letter_code
_entity_poly.pdbx_strand_id
1 'polypeptide(L)'
;MTVKFDKLLTILQDMKSVVLAFSGGVDSTFLLKAVKESGIQSLAVTGYSETMPESELRFAEETAGSIGAAHMVIKTDEMLNPEFTGNPRNRC
;
A
#
# COMPACT_ATOMS: atom_id res chain seq x y z
N MET A 1 9.56 0.98 -23.17
CA MET A 1 9.59 0.65 -21.72
C MET A 1 10.77 -0.29 -21.46
N THR A 2 11.20 -0.45 -20.22
CA THR A 2 12.34 -1.32 -19.88
C THR A 2 11.89 -2.76 -19.68
N VAL A 3 12.76 -3.74 -19.97
CA VAL A 3 12.48 -5.19 -19.83
C VAL A 3 11.94 -5.57 -18.43
N LYS A 4 12.38 -4.87 -17.38
CA LYS A 4 11.91 -5.12 -16.00
C LYS A 4 10.45 -4.69 -15.78
N PHE A 5 10.04 -3.58 -16.40
CA PHE A 5 8.69 -3.06 -16.27
C PHE A 5 7.68 -3.94 -17.01
N ASP A 6 8.00 -4.37 -18.23
CA ASP A 6 7.15 -5.28 -18.99
C ASP A 6 6.94 -6.61 -18.25
N LYS A 7 8.01 -7.14 -17.64
CA LYS A 7 7.92 -8.34 -16.79
C LYS A 7 7.02 -8.13 -15.57
N LEU A 8 7.07 -6.96 -14.93
CA LEU A 8 6.17 -6.62 -13.82
C LEU A 8 4.71 -6.63 -14.26
N LEU A 9 4.40 -6.00 -15.40
CA LEU A 9 3.03 -5.97 -15.93
C LEU A 9 2.50 -7.37 -16.24
N THR A 10 3.32 -8.25 -16.82
CA THR A 10 2.94 -9.65 -17.04
C THR A 10 2.60 -10.37 -15.73
N ILE A 11 3.47 -10.25 -14.71
CA ILE A 11 3.22 -10.86 -13.39
C ILE A 11 1.90 -10.35 -12.80
N LEU A 12 1.63 -9.04 -12.90
CA LEU A 12 0.40 -8.44 -12.40
C LEU A 12 -0.83 -8.95 -13.15
N GLN A 13 -0.76 -9.03 -14.48
CA GLN A 13 -1.85 -9.54 -15.32
C GLN A 13 -2.17 -11.01 -15.02
N ASP A 14 -1.15 -11.84 -14.78
CA ASP A 14 -1.32 -13.25 -14.42
C ASP A 14 -2.05 -13.44 -13.07
N MET A 15 -1.89 -12.50 -12.13
CA MET A 15 -2.60 -12.49 -10.85
C MET A 15 -4.10 -12.19 -10.98
N LYS A 16 -4.53 -11.52 -12.07
CA LYS A 16 -5.91 -11.10 -12.40
C LYS A 16 -6.52 -10.05 -11.45
N SER A 17 -6.22 -10.10 -10.17
CA SER A 17 -6.65 -9.11 -9.18
C SER A 17 -5.74 -9.08 -7.96
N VAL A 18 -5.58 -7.92 -7.33
CA VAL A 18 -4.69 -7.75 -6.16
C VAL A 18 -5.27 -6.85 -5.07
N VAL A 19 -4.87 -7.11 -3.83
CA VAL A 19 -4.91 -6.15 -2.73
C VAL A 19 -3.48 -5.67 -2.49
N LEU A 20 -3.24 -4.36 -2.55
CA LEU A 20 -1.92 -3.77 -2.39
C LEU A 20 -1.83 -3.06 -1.03
N ALA A 21 -0.90 -3.49 -0.18
CA ALA A 21 -0.50 -2.70 0.98
C ALA A 21 0.16 -1.40 0.50
N PHE A 22 -0.43 -0.27 0.84
CA PHE A 22 -0.06 1.03 0.31
C PHE A 22 0.27 2.01 1.44
N SER A 23 1.53 2.45 1.48
CA SER A 23 2.04 3.36 2.52
C SER A 23 2.19 4.81 2.04
N GLY A 24 1.95 5.09 0.76
CA GLY A 24 2.26 6.39 0.14
C GLY A 24 3.74 6.58 -0.22
N GLY A 25 4.64 5.74 0.29
CA GLY A 25 6.07 5.79 -0.07
C GLY A 25 6.34 5.49 -1.54
N VAL A 26 7.48 5.96 -2.07
CA VAL A 26 7.84 5.89 -3.50
C VAL A 26 7.69 4.50 -4.12
N ASP A 27 8.10 3.44 -3.42
CA ASP A 27 8.02 2.06 -3.91
C ASP A 27 6.57 1.60 -4.04
N SER A 28 5.75 1.85 -3.00
CA SER A 28 4.33 1.49 -3.00
C SER A 28 3.53 2.32 -4.01
N THR A 29 3.90 3.59 -4.22
CA THR A 29 3.30 4.48 -5.22
C THR A 29 3.65 4.06 -6.64
N PHE A 30 4.91 3.68 -6.89
CA PHE A 30 5.31 3.10 -8.17
C PHE A 30 4.52 1.81 -8.46
N LEU A 31 4.43 0.91 -7.49
CA LEU A 31 3.71 -0.34 -7.67
C LEU A 31 2.20 -0.12 -7.86
N LEU A 32 1.59 0.82 -7.12
CA LEU A 32 0.19 1.21 -7.31
C LEU A 32 -0.06 1.72 -8.72
N LYS A 33 0.85 2.55 -9.25
CA LYS A 33 0.77 3.02 -10.63
C LYS A 33 0.91 1.88 -11.64
N ALA A 34 1.84 0.95 -11.44
CA ALA A 34 2.01 -0.22 -12.30
C ALA A 34 0.77 -1.15 -12.27
N VAL A 35 0.18 -1.37 -11.10
CA VAL A 35 -1.09 -2.11 -10.93
C VAL A 35 -2.20 -1.42 -11.72
N LYS A 36 -2.33 -0.10 -11.59
CA LYS A 36 -3.32 0.67 -12.34
C LYS A 36 -3.12 0.58 -13.85
N GLU A 37 -1.87 0.62 -14.32
CA GLU A 37 -1.52 0.47 -15.74
C GLU A 37 -1.76 -0.94 -16.29
N SER A 38 -1.58 -1.98 -15.46
CA SER A 38 -1.82 -3.36 -15.86
C SER A 38 -3.29 -3.66 -16.21
N GLY A 39 -4.22 -2.82 -15.73
CA GLY A 39 -5.66 -2.92 -15.99
C GLY A 39 -6.38 -3.98 -15.16
N ILE A 40 -5.69 -4.64 -14.23
CA ILE A 40 -6.30 -5.64 -13.34
C ILE A 40 -7.20 -4.99 -12.28
N GLN A 41 -8.11 -5.77 -11.71
CA GLN A 41 -8.90 -5.32 -10.57
C GLN A 41 -8.01 -5.17 -9.34
N SER A 42 -8.05 -4.01 -8.68
CA SER A 42 -7.15 -3.75 -7.55
C SER A 42 -7.79 -2.91 -6.45
N LEU A 43 -7.37 -3.15 -5.21
CA LEU A 43 -7.65 -2.30 -4.06
C LEU A 43 -6.34 -1.96 -3.33
N ALA A 44 -6.01 -0.68 -3.23
CA ALA A 44 -4.96 -0.20 -2.34
C ALA A 44 -5.49 -0.11 -0.91
N VAL A 45 -4.71 -0.56 0.07
CA VAL A 45 -5.09 -0.58 1.48
C VAL A 45 -3.99 0.04 2.33
N THR A 46 -4.35 1.04 3.12
CA THR A 46 -3.46 1.65 4.12
C THR A 46 -3.90 1.24 5.52
N GLY A 47 -3.00 0.64 6.28
CA GLY A 47 -3.18 0.43 7.71
C GLY A 47 -2.90 1.72 8.47
N TYR A 48 -3.83 2.14 9.31
CA TYR A 48 -3.71 3.34 10.12
C TYR A 48 -3.84 3.01 11.60
N SER A 49 -2.83 3.38 12.37
CA SER A 49 -2.79 3.28 13.83
C SER A 49 -2.31 4.59 14.42
N GLU A 50 -2.32 4.67 15.75
CA GLU A 50 -1.76 5.77 16.51
C GLU A 50 -0.24 5.95 16.31
N THR A 51 0.45 4.99 15.69
CA THR A 51 1.89 5.08 15.39
C THR A 51 2.21 5.77 14.07
N MET A 52 1.20 5.97 13.20
CA MET A 52 1.36 6.63 11.91
C MET A 52 0.93 8.10 11.98
N PRO A 53 1.78 9.06 11.57
CA PRO A 53 1.39 10.46 11.47
C PRO A 53 0.21 10.65 10.51
N GLU A 54 -0.79 11.46 10.88
CA GLU A 54 -1.94 11.75 10.00
C GLU A 54 -1.54 12.35 8.66
N SER A 55 -0.42 13.08 8.60
CA SER A 55 0.09 13.63 7.34
C SER A 55 0.49 12.53 6.34
N GLU A 56 0.98 11.38 6.83
CA GLU A 56 1.31 10.24 5.97
C GLU A 56 0.05 9.57 5.45
N LEU A 57 -1.00 9.44 6.29
CA LEU A 57 -2.31 8.96 5.87
C LEU A 57 -2.89 9.83 4.76
N ARG A 58 -2.96 11.16 4.99
CA ARG A 58 -3.49 12.12 4.02
C ARG A 58 -2.72 12.06 2.71
N PHE A 59 -1.38 11.98 2.78
CA PHE A 59 -0.55 11.86 1.59
C PHE A 59 -0.84 10.59 0.79
N ALA A 60 -1.06 9.44 1.47
CA ALA A 60 -1.47 8.21 0.81
C ALA A 60 -2.84 8.37 0.14
N GLU A 61 -3.86 8.86 0.85
CA GLU A 61 -5.21 9.09 0.29
C GLU A 61 -5.19 9.98 -0.96
N GLU A 62 -4.49 11.13 -0.88
CA GLU A 62 -4.33 12.06 -2.00
C GLU A 62 -3.59 11.42 -3.19
N THR A 63 -2.52 10.69 -2.91
CA THR A 63 -1.71 10.03 -3.95
C THR A 63 -2.53 8.96 -4.67
N ALA A 64 -3.22 8.09 -3.94
CA ALA A 64 -4.07 7.06 -4.52
C ALA A 64 -5.21 7.66 -5.35
N GLY A 65 -5.83 8.74 -4.85
CA GLY A 65 -6.83 9.53 -5.57
C GLY A 65 -6.29 10.10 -6.88
N SER A 66 -5.08 10.69 -6.87
CA SER A 66 -4.43 11.26 -8.06
C SER A 66 -4.11 10.22 -9.15
N ILE A 67 -3.79 8.98 -8.73
CA ILE A 67 -3.55 7.85 -9.64
C ILE A 67 -4.88 7.28 -10.18
N GLY A 68 -6.01 7.59 -9.55
CA GLY A 68 -7.32 7.04 -9.87
C GLY A 68 -7.46 5.57 -9.43
N ALA A 69 -6.79 5.19 -8.35
CA ALA A 69 -6.89 3.85 -7.76
C ALA A 69 -7.99 3.78 -6.70
N ALA A 70 -8.64 2.63 -6.57
CA ALA A 70 -9.51 2.36 -5.42
C ALA A 70 -8.63 2.23 -4.16
N HIS A 71 -9.00 2.93 -3.10
CA HIS A 71 -8.25 2.98 -1.86
C HIS A 71 -9.16 2.81 -0.66
N MET A 72 -8.68 2.08 0.35
CA MET A 72 -9.38 1.83 1.60
C MET A 72 -8.40 2.00 2.77
N VAL A 73 -8.85 2.66 3.82
CA VAL A 73 -8.09 2.78 5.07
C VAL A 73 -8.67 1.78 6.05
N ILE A 74 -7.81 0.98 6.68
CA ILE A 74 -8.18 0.09 7.78
C ILE A 74 -7.54 0.60 9.06
N LYS A 75 -8.33 0.71 10.13
CA LYS A 75 -7.76 1.02 11.45
C LYS A 75 -7.11 -0.24 12.02
N THR A 76 -5.87 -0.11 12.52
CA THR A 76 -5.16 -1.15 13.26
C THR A 76 -4.91 -0.69 14.69
N ASP A 77 -4.99 -1.62 15.64
CA ASP A 77 -4.92 -1.34 17.08
C ASP A 77 -3.66 -1.93 17.72
N GLU A 78 -2.51 -1.79 17.07
CA GLU A 78 -1.22 -2.34 17.54
C GLU A 78 -0.81 -1.81 18.93
N MET A 79 -1.25 -0.61 19.31
CA MET A 79 -1.05 -0.06 20.64
C MET A 79 -1.83 -0.80 21.74
N LEU A 80 -2.81 -1.64 21.39
CA LEU A 80 -3.50 -2.53 22.34
C LEU A 80 -2.74 -3.85 22.56
N ASN A 81 -1.72 -4.14 21.76
CA ASN A 81 -0.93 -5.36 21.89
C ASN A 81 0.21 -5.17 22.92
N PRO A 82 0.21 -5.89 24.06
CA PRO A 82 1.29 -5.79 25.05
C PRO A 82 2.68 -6.10 24.49
N GLU A 83 2.79 -7.04 23.54
CA GLU A 83 4.08 -7.38 22.91
C GLU A 83 4.61 -6.24 22.04
N PHE A 84 3.72 -5.43 21.47
CA PHE A 84 4.11 -4.25 20.70
C PHE A 84 4.52 -3.10 21.62
N THR A 85 3.70 -2.80 22.64
CA THR A 85 3.94 -1.72 23.61
C THR A 85 5.14 -1.97 24.53
N GLY A 86 5.47 -3.24 24.79
CA GLY A 86 6.68 -3.64 25.52
C GLY A 86 7.98 -3.29 24.80
N ASN A 87 7.90 -2.91 23.51
CA ASN A 87 9.02 -2.50 22.66
C ASN A 87 10.27 -3.42 22.75
N PRO A 88 10.12 -4.77 22.66
CA PRO A 88 11.26 -5.67 22.65
C PRO A 88 12.06 -5.54 21.34
N ARG A 89 13.24 -6.16 21.26
CA ARG A 89 14.07 -6.12 20.04
C ARG A 89 13.36 -6.70 18.80
N ASN A 90 12.42 -7.60 19.01
CA ASN A 90 11.59 -8.27 18.00
C ASN A 90 10.16 -7.71 17.96
N ARG A 91 9.99 -6.40 18.21
CA ARG A 91 8.68 -5.73 18.17
C ARG A 91 8.03 -5.78 16.79
N CYS A 92 8.82 -5.53 15.74
CA CYS A 92 8.38 -5.55 14.34
C CYS A 92 8.33 -6.99 13.82
#